data_AF-A0A7L2XZ94-F1
#
_entry.id   AF-A0A7L2XZ94-F1
#
_cell.length_a   1.000
_cell.length_b   1.000
_cell.length_c   1.000
_cell.angle_alpha   90.00
_cell.angle_beta   90.00
_cell.angle_gamma   90.00
#
_symmetry.space_group_name_H-M   'P 1'
#
loop_
_entity.id
_entity.type
_entity.pdbx_description
1 polymer ?
#
loop_
_entity_poly.entity_id
_entity_poly.type
_entity_poly.pdbx_seq_one_letter_code
_entity_poly.pdbx_strand_id
1 'polypeptide(L)'
;RVEAFRDAASAMEQEKEILLEMIHNIQNSQDMRHISEGEREELNLTANRLMGRTLTVEVSVETIRNAQQQESLLHATKMIDEIVNKLLDDLEDAKMRLMSLYGACTSDVPAGPIDQKFQSVVIGCAIEDQKKIKRRLETLLRNLENSEKSITLLEHQKSSVRQSCNSKQD
;
A
#
# COMPACT_ATOMS: atom_id res chain seq x y z
N ARG A 1 -26.17 -13.75 -9.75
CA ARG A 1 -26.14 -12.81 -10.91
C ARG A 1 -25.62 -11.44 -10.51
N VAL A 2 -26.15 -10.83 -9.44
CA VAL A 2 -25.60 -9.58 -8.88
C VAL A 2 -24.14 -9.74 -8.44
N GLU A 3 -23.80 -10.81 -7.71
CA GLU A 3 -22.40 -11.04 -7.28
C GLU A 3 -21.44 -11.19 -8.46
N ALA A 4 -21.81 -11.98 -9.48
CA ALA A 4 -21.02 -12.10 -10.71
C ALA A 4 -20.82 -10.75 -11.43
N PHE A 5 -21.79 -9.82 -11.38
CA PHE A 5 -21.60 -8.46 -11.89
C PHE A 5 -20.65 -7.65 -11.03
N ARG A 6 -20.74 -7.78 -9.70
CA ARG A 6 -19.83 -7.10 -8.76
C ARG A 6 -18.40 -7.61 -8.91
N ASP A 7 -18.21 -8.91 -9.07
CA ASP A 7 -16.91 -9.52 -9.33
C ASP A 7 -16.31 -9.02 -10.65
N ALA A 8 -17.10 -9.03 -11.73
CA ALA A 8 -16.66 -8.55 -13.03
C ALA A 8 -16.29 -7.06 -13.01
N ALA A 9 -17.11 -6.22 -12.35
CA ALA A 9 -16.82 -4.80 -12.20
C ALA A 9 -15.59 -4.55 -11.31
N SER A 10 -15.41 -5.32 -10.23
CA SER A 10 -14.23 -5.23 -9.36
C SER A 10 -12.95 -5.65 -10.09
N ALA A 11 -13.02 -6.66 -10.95
CA ALA A 11 -11.89 -7.08 -11.78
C ALA A 11 -11.52 -5.99 -12.81
N MET A 12 -12.52 -5.36 -13.43
CA MET A 12 -12.30 -4.26 -14.38
C MET A 12 -11.74 -3.00 -13.69
N GLU A 13 -12.21 -2.69 -12.49
CA GLU A 13 -11.66 -1.63 -11.64
C GLU A 13 -10.18 -1.89 -11.33
N GLN A 14 -9.81 -3.12 -10.96
CA GLN A 14 -8.41 -3.51 -10.73
C GLN A 14 -7.55 -3.46 -12.00
N GLU A 15 -8.06 -3.95 -13.13
CA GLU A 15 -7.34 -3.92 -14.41
C GLU A 15 -7.04 -2.49 -14.84
N LYS A 16 -7.98 -1.56 -14.63
CA LYS A 16 -7.77 -0.13 -14.86
C LYS A 16 -6.62 0.42 -14.01
N GLU A 17 -6.61 0.15 -12.70
CA GLU A 17 -5.54 0.61 -11.80
C GLU A 17 -4.17 0.04 -12.20
N ILE A 18 -4.11 -1.25 -12.55
CA ILE A 18 -2.89 -1.89 -13.05
C ILE A 18 -2.38 -1.22 -14.33
N LEU A 19 -3.26 -0.86 -15.26
CA LEU A 19 -2.87 -0.14 -16.48
C LEU A 19 -2.30 1.24 -16.17
N LEU A 20 -2.92 1.98 -15.25
CA LEU A 20 -2.40 3.29 -14.81
C LEU A 20 -1.02 3.14 -14.17
N GLU A 21 -0.84 2.15 -13.29
CA GLU A 21 0.45 1.83 -12.66
C GLU A 21 1.51 1.47 -13.70
N MET A 22 1.20 0.62 -14.68
CA MET A 22 2.14 0.23 -15.75
C MET A 22 2.58 1.44 -16.59
N ILE A 23 1.64 2.30 -17.00
CA ILE A 23 1.96 3.51 -17.77
C ILE A 23 2.85 4.43 -16.94
N HIS A 24 2.50 4.65 -15.67
CA HIS A 24 3.30 5.46 -14.76
C HIS A 24 4.72 4.90 -14.56
N ASN A 25 4.86 3.58 -14.41
CA ASN A 25 6.15 2.92 -14.25
C ASN A 25 7.06 3.07 -15.48
N ILE A 26 6.48 3.02 -16.69
CA ILE A 26 7.23 3.27 -17.93
C ILE A 26 7.76 4.70 -17.96
N GLN A 27 6.91 5.70 -17.65
CA GLN A 27 7.30 7.11 -17.65
C GLN A 27 8.41 7.43 -16.64
N ASN A 28 8.46 6.69 -15.52
CA ASN A 28 9.42 6.89 -14.45
C ASN A 28 10.57 5.87 -14.44
N SER A 29 10.67 4.99 -15.44
CA SER A 29 11.74 4.00 -15.51
C SER A 29 13.11 4.67 -15.58
N GLN A 30 14.12 4.06 -14.93
CA GLN A 30 15.51 4.52 -15.07
C GLN A 30 16.02 4.37 -16.51
N ASP A 31 15.46 3.44 -17.29
CA ASP A 31 15.80 3.23 -18.70
C ASP A 31 15.49 4.47 -19.55
N MET A 32 14.51 5.28 -19.14
CA MET A 32 14.17 6.56 -19.80
C MET A 32 15.32 7.58 -19.76
N ARG A 33 16.34 7.37 -18.92
CA ARG A 33 17.56 8.20 -18.85
C ARG A 33 18.58 7.82 -19.92
N HIS A 34 18.44 6.64 -20.53
CA HIS A 34 19.43 6.07 -21.46
C HIS A 34 18.98 6.09 -22.94
N ILE A 35 17.74 6.51 -23.21
CA ILE A 35 17.20 6.67 -24.57
C ILE A 35 17.37 8.13 -25.05
N SER A 36 17.31 8.33 -26.37
CA SER A 36 17.46 9.67 -26.94
C SER A 36 16.30 10.60 -26.54
N GLU A 37 16.54 11.92 -26.63
CA GLU A 37 15.51 12.91 -26.28
C GLU A 37 14.25 12.78 -27.13
N GLY A 38 14.40 12.52 -28.44
CA GLY A 38 13.27 12.33 -29.35
C GLY A 38 12.45 11.07 -29.04
N GLU A 39 13.12 9.93 -28.80
CA GLU A 39 12.43 8.69 -28.39
C GLU A 39 11.71 8.86 -27.05
N ARG A 40 12.34 9.55 -26.11
CA ARG A 40 11.74 9.86 -24.80
C ARG A 40 10.51 10.73 -24.92
N GLU A 41 10.52 11.74 -25.78
CA GLU A 41 9.38 12.60 -26.05
C GLU A 41 8.22 11.79 -26.66
N GLU A 42 8.49 10.96 -27.67
CA GLU A 42 7.49 10.12 -28.32
C GLU A 42 6.84 9.12 -27.34
N LEU A 43 7.66 8.48 -26.50
CA LEU A 43 7.17 7.58 -25.46
C LEU A 43 6.29 8.32 -24.45
N ASN A 44 6.68 9.52 -24.02
CA ASN A 44 5.88 10.32 -23.09
C ASN A 44 4.55 10.78 -23.70
N LEU A 45 4.55 11.21 -24.96
CA LEU A 45 3.31 11.56 -25.68
C LEU A 45 2.36 10.35 -25.76
N THR A 46 2.91 9.18 -26.07
CA THR A 46 2.13 7.93 -26.14
C THR A 46 1.58 7.53 -24.77
N ALA A 47 2.40 7.59 -23.72
CA ALA A 47 2.01 7.29 -22.35
C ALA A 47 0.90 8.24 -21.87
N ASN A 48 1.05 9.55 -22.09
CA ASN A 48 0.04 10.55 -21.73
C ASN A 48 -1.29 10.32 -22.45
N ARG A 49 -1.25 9.96 -23.75
CA ARG A 49 -2.46 9.62 -24.51
C ARG A 49 -3.14 8.38 -23.95
N LEU A 50 -2.38 7.33 -23.61
CA LEU A 50 -2.93 6.11 -23.01
C LEU A 50 -3.52 6.40 -21.63
N MET A 51 -2.80 7.15 -20.78
CA MET A 51 -3.26 7.61 -19.47
C MET A 51 -4.59 8.35 -19.60
N GLY A 52 -4.66 9.35 -20.48
CA GLY A 52 -5.88 10.12 -20.72
C GLY A 52 -7.05 9.25 -21.15
N ARG A 53 -6.82 8.26 -22.03
CA ARG A 53 -7.87 7.31 -22.46
C ARG A 53 -8.33 6.41 -21.32
N THR A 54 -7.42 5.87 -20.52
CA THR A 54 -7.76 5.02 -19.37
C THR A 54 -8.59 5.81 -18.34
N LEU A 55 -8.27 7.09 -18.14
CA LEU A 55 -9.00 7.96 -17.22
C LEU A 55 -10.41 8.35 -17.71
N THR A 56 -10.77 8.11 -18.98
CA THR A 56 -12.15 8.35 -19.47
C THR A 56 -13.17 7.33 -18.98
N VAL A 57 -12.71 6.21 -18.39
CA VAL A 57 -13.56 5.13 -17.90
C VAL A 57 -13.53 5.12 -16.38
N GLU A 58 -14.70 5.20 -15.74
CA GLU A 58 -14.87 5.06 -14.29
C GLU A 58 -15.68 3.79 -13.99
N VAL A 59 -15.11 2.91 -13.18
CA VAL A 59 -15.74 1.66 -12.72
C VAL A 59 -15.51 1.58 -11.23
N SER A 60 -16.58 1.44 -10.46
CA SER A 60 -16.52 1.36 -9.00
C SER A 60 -17.57 0.39 -8.48
N VAL A 61 -17.18 -0.44 -7.51
CA VAL A 61 -18.11 -1.30 -6.79
C VAL A 61 -18.27 -0.81 -5.35
N GLU A 62 -19.43 -0.23 -5.05
CA GLU A 62 -19.73 0.26 -3.72
C GLU A 62 -20.03 -0.86 -2.72
N THR A 63 -19.64 -0.63 -1.47
CA THR A 63 -20.06 -1.43 -0.33
C THR A 63 -21.36 -0.82 0.23
N ILE A 64 -22.44 -1.60 0.25
CA ILE A 64 -23.70 -1.17 0.87
C ILE A 64 -23.53 -1.24 2.39
N ARG A 65 -23.85 -0.13 3.08
CA ARG A 65 -23.67 0.00 4.53
C ARG A 65 -24.92 0.57 5.19
N ASN A 66 -25.20 0.10 6.40
CA ASN A 66 -26.08 0.83 7.32
C ASN A 66 -25.27 1.87 8.13
N ALA A 67 -25.97 2.71 8.90
CA ALA A 67 -25.34 3.75 9.71
C ALA A 67 -24.28 3.22 10.69
N GLN A 68 -24.55 2.06 11.32
CA GLN A 68 -23.63 1.44 12.28
C GLN A 68 -22.35 0.92 11.61
N GLN A 69 -22.48 0.35 10.41
CA GLN A 69 -21.34 -0.13 9.61
C GLN A 69 -20.49 1.06 9.13
N GLN A 70 -21.13 2.17 8.75
CA GLN A 70 -20.42 3.38 8.37
C GLN A 70 -19.63 3.97 9.55
N GLU A 71 -20.23 4.04 10.74
CA GLU A 71 -19.55 4.50 11.95
C GLU A 71 -18.39 3.58 12.33
N SER A 72 -18.60 2.26 12.28
CA SER A 72 -17.56 1.26 12.54
C SER A 72 -16.38 1.41 11.59
N LEU A 73 -16.64 1.61 10.29
CA LEU A 73 -15.60 1.84 9.28
C LEU A 73 -14.81 3.12 9.56
N LEU A 74 -15.49 4.22 9.90
CA LEU A 74 -14.85 5.48 10.26
C LEU A 74 -13.95 5.30 11.49
N HIS A 75 -14.42 4.60 12.51
CA HIS A 75 -13.66 4.36 13.72
C HIS A 75 -12.45 3.43 13.48
N ALA A 76 -12.62 2.35 12.71
CA ALA A 76 -11.51 1.48 12.30
C ALA A 76 -10.44 2.26 11.52
N THR A 77 -10.87 3.08 10.57
CA THR A 77 -9.98 3.91 9.74
C THR A 77 -9.19 4.89 10.61
N LYS A 78 -9.85 5.58 11.52
CA LYS A 78 -9.21 6.52 12.46
C LYS A 78 -8.16 5.84 13.34
N MET A 79 -8.43 4.65 13.87
CA MET A 79 -7.46 3.90 14.68
C MET A 79 -6.19 3.55 13.90
N ILE A 80 -6.31 3.22 12.61
CA ILE A 80 -5.14 3.00 11.73
C ILE A 80 -4.40 4.32 11.48
N ASP A 81 -5.13 5.38 11.14
CA ASP A 81 -4.53 6.68 10.81
C ASP A 81 -3.77 7.29 12.00
N GLU A 82 -4.27 7.11 13.23
CA GLU A 82 -3.58 7.53 14.45
C GLU A 82 -2.21 6.85 14.64
N ILE A 83 -2.03 5.62 14.14
CA ILE A 83 -0.73 4.94 14.17
C ILE A 83 0.14 5.44 13.02
N VAL A 84 -0.41 5.53 11.81
CA VAL A 84 0.32 6.01 10.62
C VAL A 84 0.85 7.43 10.82
N ASN A 85 0.09 8.31 11.48
CA ASN A 85 0.52 9.67 11.77
C ASN A 85 1.71 9.75 12.73
N LYS A 86 1.97 8.68 13.50
CA LYS A 86 3.08 8.60 14.46
C LYS A 86 4.25 7.74 13.96
N LEU A 87 4.18 7.28 12.72
CA LEU A 87 5.17 6.38 12.12
C LEU A 87 6.59 6.98 12.11
N LEU A 88 6.69 8.31 11.95
CA LEU A 88 7.95 9.04 11.93
C LEU A 88 8.50 9.31 13.34
N ASP A 89 7.65 9.26 14.37
CA ASP A 89 8.05 9.51 15.75
C ASP A 89 8.72 8.27 16.35
N ASP A 90 8.07 7.10 16.17
CA ASP A 90 8.57 5.81 16.65
C ASP A 90 8.09 4.69 15.71
N LEU A 91 9.01 4.24 14.85
CA LEU A 91 8.73 3.23 13.84
C LEU A 91 8.50 1.84 14.47
N GLU A 92 9.19 1.52 15.57
CA GLU A 92 9.09 0.21 16.23
C GLU A 92 7.75 0.09 16.96
N ASP A 93 7.35 1.11 17.73
CA ASP A 93 6.02 1.14 18.36
C ASP A 93 4.90 1.08 17.32
N ALA A 94 5.01 1.86 16.25
CA ALA A 94 4.01 1.87 15.19
C ALA A 94 3.89 0.49 14.51
N LYS A 95 5.00 -0.19 14.26
CA LYS A 95 5.03 -1.55 13.70
C LYS A 95 4.38 -2.56 14.65
N MET A 96 4.71 -2.55 15.94
CA MET A 96 4.07 -3.42 16.94
C MET A 96 2.56 -3.20 17.01
N ARG A 97 2.11 -1.93 17.00
CA ARG A 97 0.68 -1.59 17.04
C ARG A 97 -0.03 -2.01 15.75
N LEU A 98 0.56 -1.81 14.57
CA LEU A 98 0.00 -2.29 13.30
C LEU A 98 -0.09 -3.82 13.26
N MET A 99 0.90 -4.54 13.80
CA MET A 99 0.84 -6.00 13.94
C MET A 99 -0.32 -6.42 14.85
N SER A 100 -0.57 -5.69 15.94
CA SER A 100 -1.70 -5.93 16.84
C SER A 100 -3.06 -5.70 16.15
N LEU A 101 -3.18 -4.63 15.35
CA LEU A 101 -4.39 -4.39 14.54
C LEU A 101 -4.57 -5.46 13.46
N TYR A 102 -3.50 -5.90 12.81
CA TYR A 102 -3.54 -6.96 11.80
C TYR A 102 -3.97 -8.30 12.41
N GLY A 103 -3.45 -8.63 13.60
CA GLY A 103 -3.87 -9.79 14.39
C GLY A 103 -5.37 -9.80 14.68
N ALA A 104 -5.99 -8.64 14.88
CA ALA A 104 -7.43 -8.49 15.06
C ALA A 104 -8.26 -8.70 13.78
N CYS A 105 -7.64 -8.71 12.60
CA CYS A 105 -8.29 -8.96 11.31
C CYS A 105 -8.09 -10.40 10.78
N THR A 106 -7.30 -11.23 11.46
CA THR A 106 -7.05 -12.61 11.02
C THR A 106 -7.79 -13.63 11.88
N SER A 107 -8.18 -14.74 11.24
CA SER A 107 -8.73 -15.92 11.90
C SER A 107 -7.65 -16.92 12.33
N ASP A 108 -6.42 -16.72 11.86
CA ASP A 108 -5.28 -17.59 12.18
C ASP A 108 -4.77 -17.34 13.60
N VAL A 109 -4.02 -18.29 14.16
CA VAL A 109 -3.35 -18.10 15.45
C VAL A 109 -2.46 -16.86 15.35
N PRO A 110 -2.73 -15.79 16.12
CA PRO A 110 -1.98 -14.56 15.97
C PRO A 110 -0.54 -14.77 16.44
N ALA A 111 0.41 -14.29 15.63
CA ALA A 111 1.83 -14.33 15.96
C ALA A 111 2.23 -13.34 17.08
N GLY A 112 1.27 -12.58 17.63
CA GLY A 112 1.50 -11.50 18.57
C GLY A 112 0.21 -11.07 19.30
N PRO A 113 0.25 -9.94 20.04
CA PRO A 113 -0.92 -9.42 20.75
C PRO A 113 -2.05 -9.05 19.78
N ILE A 114 -3.30 -9.16 20.23
CA ILE A 114 -4.49 -8.77 19.48
C ILE A 114 -5.10 -7.51 20.11
N ASP A 115 -5.38 -6.50 19.30
CA ASP A 115 -6.18 -5.36 19.74
C ASP A 115 -7.68 -5.72 19.75
N GLN A 116 -8.18 -6.12 20.93
CA GLN A 116 -9.58 -6.53 21.14
C GLN A 116 -10.59 -5.40 20.85
N LYS A 117 -10.20 -4.14 21.11
CA LYS A 117 -11.05 -2.98 20.83
C LYS A 117 -11.21 -2.81 19.33
N PHE A 118 -10.09 -2.87 18.60
CA PHE A 118 -10.11 -2.80 17.15
C PHE A 118 -10.87 -3.98 16.53
N GLN A 119 -10.66 -5.20 17.04
CA GLN A 119 -11.38 -6.39 16.60
C GLN A 119 -12.90 -6.20 16.67
N SER A 120 -13.40 -5.68 17.80
CA SER A 120 -14.83 -5.42 17.99
C SER A 120 -15.37 -4.41 16.97
N VAL A 121 -14.59 -3.36 16.66
CA VAL A 121 -14.97 -2.34 15.67
C VAL A 121 -14.95 -2.91 14.25
N VAL A 122 -13.96 -3.73 13.90
CA VAL A 122 -13.87 -4.37 12.58
C VAL A 122 -15.03 -5.34 12.36
N ILE A 123 -15.42 -6.12 13.37
CA ILE A 123 -16.60 -7.01 13.29
C ILE A 123 -17.88 -6.21 12.98
N GLY A 124 -17.98 -4.96 13.45
CA GLY A 124 -19.10 -4.06 13.15
C GLY A 124 -19.11 -3.53 11.70
N CYS A 125 -18.04 -3.70 10.92
CA CYS A 125 -17.96 -3.25 9.53
C CYS A 125 -18.62 -4.26 8.57
N ALA A 126 -18.95 -3.80 7.35
CA ALA A 126 -19.35 -4.72 6.28
C ALA A 126 -18.19 -5.67 5.89
N ILE A 127 -18.49 -6.87 5.43
CA ILE A 127 -17.49 -7.92 5.14
C ILE A 127 -16.43 -7.45 4.13
N GLU A 128 -16.86 -6.71 3.12
CA GLU A 128 -16.00 -6.12 2.10
C GLU A 128 -15.03 -5.11 2.71
N ASP A 129 -15.48 -4.33 3.70
CA ASP A 129 -14.65 -3.37 4.41
C ASP A 129 -13.67 -4.07 5.34
N GLN A 130 -14.08 -5.16 6.02
CA GLN A 130 -13.17 -5.98 6.83
C GLN A 130 -12.00 -6.49 5.96
N LYS A 131 -12.29 -6.98 4.75
CA LYS A 131 -11.28 -7.41 3.77
C LYS A 131 -10.38 -6.24 3.33
N LYS A 132 -10.96 -5.07 3.06
CA LYS A 132 -10.20 -3.85 2.68
C LYS A 132 -9.28 -3.37 3.80
N ILE A 133 -9.77 -3.35 5.04
CA ILE A 133 -9.00 -3.00 6.25
C ILE A 133 -7.82 -3.96 6.42
N LYS A 134 -8.06 -5.27 6.33
CA LYS A 134 -7.00 -6.29 6.40
C LYS A 134 -5.92 -6.04 5.36
N ARG A 135 -6.29 -5.89 4.08
CA ARG A 135 -5.35 -5.62 2.97
C ARG A 135 -4.56 -4.33 3.16
N ARG A 136 -5.20 -3.30 3.72
CA ARG A 136 -4.54 -2.04 4.07
C ARG A 136 -3.44 -2.27 5.11
N LEU A 137 -3.74 -2.99 6.18
CA LEU A 137 -2.77 -3.34 7.23
C LEU A 137 -1.61 -4.19 6.68
N GLU A 138 -1.90 -5.20 5.85
CA GLU A 138 -0.88 -6.01 5.17
C GLU A 138 0.07 -5.15 4.33
N THR A 139 -0.49 -4.19 3.58
CA THR A 139 0.30 -3.28 2.74
C THR A 139 1.17 -2.34 3.58
N LEU A 140 0.63 -1.79 4.67
CA LEU A 140 1.40 -0.94 5.58
C LEU A 140 2.56 -1.70 6.22
N LEU A 141 2.32 -2.92 6.71
CA LEU A 141 3.35 -3.77 7.31
C LEU A 141 4.44 -4.14 6.30
N ARG A 142 4.06 -4.55 5.08
CA ARG A 142 5.02 -4.85 4.00
C ARG A 142 5.86 -3.62 3.65
N ASN A 143 5.25 -2.45 3.58
CA ASN A 143 5.97 -1.21 3.27
C ASN A 143 6.95 -0.84 4.40
N LEU A 144 6.60 -1.07 5.66
CA LEU A 144 7.49 -0.87 6.79
C LEU A 144 8.69 -1.82 6.75
N GLU A 145 8.46 -3.11 6.54
CA GLU A 145 9.54 -4.10 6.39
C GLU A 145 10.49 -3.76 5.23
N ASN A 146 9.93 -3.33 4.10
CA ASN A 146 10.72 -2.89 2.95
C ASN A 146 11.54 -1.62 3.26
N SER A 147 10.97 -0.71 4.05
CA SER A 147 11.66 0.52 4.48
C SER A 147 12.79 0.22 5.45
N GLU A 148 12.58 -0.66 6.45
CA GLU A 148 13.63 -1.16 7.33
C GLU A 148 14.76 -1.85 6.54
N LYS A 149 14.42 -2.73 5.60
CA LYS A 149 15.41 -3.39 4.73
C LYS A 149 16.21 -2.36 3.92
N SER A 150 15.56 -1.31 3.44
CA SER A 150 16.24 -0.23 2.69
C SER A 150 17.15 0.60 3.60
N ILE A 151 16.71 0.94 4.82
CA ILE A 151 17.53 1.66 5.81
C ILE A 151 18.74 0.82 6.22
N THR A 152 18.53 -0.44 6.57
CA THR A 152 19.63 -1.35 6.93
C THR A 152 20.62 -1.52 5.78
N LEU A 153 20.16 -1.69 4.53
CA LEU A 153 21.07 -1.74 3.37
C LEU A 153 21.89 -0.45 3.21
N LEU A 154 21.29 0.73 3.42
CA LEU A 154 22.00 2.01 3.39
C LEU A 154 23.02 2.15 4.53
N GLU A 155 22.72 1.63 5.71
CA GLU A 155 23.66 1.61 6.85
C GLU A 155 24.85 0.66 6.59
N HIS A 156 24.59 -0.51 6.01
CA HIS A 156 25.64 -1.47 5.63
C HIS A 156 26.52 -0.96 4.47
N GLN A 157 25.95 -0.21 3.53
CA GLN A 157 26.73 0.49 2.50
C GLN A 157 27.60 1.59 3.11
N LYS A 158 27.05 2.40 4.04
CA LYS A 158 27.83 3.44 4.74
C LYS A 158 28.97 2.86 5.58
N SER A 159 28.78 1.72 6.23
CA SER A 159 29.84 1.06 7.01
C SER A 159 30.93 0.44 6.11
N SER A 160 30.56 -0.16 4.98
CA SER A 160 31.50 -0.68 3.98
C SER A 160 32.33 0.42 3.30
N VAL A 161 31.72 1.57 3.02
CA VAL A 161 32.45 2.75 2.49
C VAL A 161 33.44 3.31 3.51
N ARG A 162 33.08 3.35 4.79
CA ARG A 162 34.00 3.78 5.87
C ARG A 162 35.18 2.82 6.06
N GLN A 163 34.95 1.50 5.97
CA GLN A 163 36.02 0.50 6.03
C GLN A 163 36.98 0.59 4.84
N SER A 164 36.49 0.89 3.64
CA SER A 164 37.33 1.05 2.45
C SER A 164 38.16 2.36 2.44
N CYS A 165 37.80 3.37 3.23
CA CYS A 165 38.59 4.59 3.37
C CYS A 165 39.70 4.46 4.43
N ASN A 166 39.52 3.63 5.45
CA ASN A 166 40.54 3.42 6.49
C ASN A 166 41.65 2.44 6.07
N SER A 167 41.49 1.68 5.00
CA SER A 167 42.51 0.74 4.49
C SER A 167 43.43 1.33 3.42
N LYS A 168 43.36 2.64 3.15
CA LYS A 168 44.22 3.37 2.19
C LYS A 168 45.21 4.34 2.86
N GLN A 169 45.35 4.27 4.17
CA GLN A 169 46.39 4.97 4.94
C GLN A 169 47.22 3.93 5.69
N ASP A 170 48.01 3.15 4.95
CA ASP A 170 49.23 2.48 5.41
C ASP A 170 50.10 2.14 4.19
#